data_AF-A0A7H4PB83-F1
#
_entry.id   AF-A0A7H4PB83-F1
#
_cell.length_a   1.000
_cell.length_b   1.000
_cell.length_c   1.000
_cell.angle_alpha   90.00
_cell.angle_beta   90.00
_cell.angle_gamma   90.00
#
_symmetry.space_group_name_H-M   'P 1'
#
loop_
_entity.id
_entity.type
_entity.pdbx_description
1 polymer ?
#
loop_
_entity_poly.entity_id
_entity_poly.type
_entity_poly.pdbx_seq_one_letter_code
_entity_poly.pdbx_strand_id
1 'polypeptide(L)'
;MHAEVYADGHDVIKASDVDAILVTSWDPTHEEYTLAAIAAGKPVFCEKPLAMSAEGCRRIVDAEMKAGRRLVQVGFMRPYDEGYLALKKVIDDGDIGAPLMLRCAHRNQSVGENYTTDMAITNTLIHELDVLRWLLNDDYRSVQVRFPRSTSHTHARLKDPQIVSFETKKGTLIDVEVFVNCQYGYDIQCEVVGETGIARLPEPSAVQMRKAANLSTAILTDWKGSLYQSV
;
A
#
# COMPACT_ATOMS: atom_id res chain seq x y z
N MET A 1 -23.01 19.89 -15.06
CA MET A 1 -22.39 19.43 -13.80
C MET A 1 -21.93 20.70 -13.09
N HIS A 2 -22.61 21.11 -12.01
CA HIS A 2 -22.23 22.29 -11.23
C HIS A 2 -21.25 21.81 -10.16
N ALA A 3 -20.01 22.27 -10.22
CA ALA A 3 -19.04 22.05 -9.15
C ALA A 3 -18.96 23.35 -8.33
N GLU A 4 -19.21 23.25 -7.03
CA GLU A 4 -19.02 24.36 -6.11
C GLU A 4 -17.60 24.31 -5.53
N VAL A 5 -16.96 25.46 -5.45
CA VAL A 5 -15.58 25.59 -4.98
C VAL A 5 -15.59 26.37 -3.67
N TYR A 6 -15.05 25.75 -2.63
CA TYR A 6 -14.87 26.35 -1.32
C TYR A 6 -13.41 26.76 -1.13
N ALA A 7 -13.18 27.81 -0.33
CA ALA A 7 -11.83 28.26 -0.01
C ALA A 7 -11.13 27.38 1.02
N ASP A 8 -11.89 26.63 1.82
CA ASP A 8 -11.40 25.82 2.93
C ASP A 8 -12.09 24.44 2.97
N GLY A 9 -11.35 23.41 3.37
CA GLY A 9 -11.87 22.03 3.45
C GLY A 9 -12.99 21.87 4.49
N HIS A 10 -12.97 22.63 5.58
CA HIS A 10 -14.03 22.62 6.60
C HIS A 10 -15.36 23.12 6.05
N ASP A 11 -15.35 24.02 5.07
CA ASP A 11 -16.59 24.52 4.46
C ASP A 11 -17.24 23.44 3.59
N VAL A 12 -16.45 22.68 2.83
CA VAL A 12 -16.92 21.49 2.10
C VAL A 12 -17.52 20.47 3.08
N ILE A 13 -16.85 20.24 4.22
CA ILE A 13 -17.30 19.29 5.23
C ILE A 13 -18.63 19.73 5.86
N LYS A 14 -18.87 21.02 6.02
CA LYS A 14 -20.12 21.56 6.60
C LYS A 14 -21.26 21.72 5.59
N ALA A 15 -20.97 21.73 4.29
CA ALA A 15 -21.97 21.92 3.24
C ALA A 15 -23.09 20.86 3.32
N SER A 16 -24.36 21.29 3.30
CA SER A 16 -25.50 20.39 3.55
C SER A 16 -25.81 19.42 2.42
N ASP A 17 -25.31 19.70 1.22
CA ASP A 17 -25.47 18.93 -0.01
C ASP A 17 -24.31 17.94 -0.27
N VAL A 18 -23.31 17.89 0.64
CA VAL A 18 -22.18 16.96 0.56
C VAL A 18 -22.44 15.74 1.44
N ASP A 19 -22.59 14.56 0.82
CA ASP A 19 -22.86 13.30 1.52
C ASP A 19 -21.61 12.61 2.10
N ALA A 20 -20.45 12.78 1.46
CA ALA A 20 -19.20 12.12 1.83
C ALA A 20 -17.98 12.97 1.48
N ILE A 21 -16.85 12.69 2.15
CA ILE A 21 -15.61 13.46 2.03
C ILE A 21 -14.49 12.59 1.48
N LEU A 22 -13.71 13.13 0.52
CA LEU A 22 -12.46 12.53 0.06
C LEU A 22 -11.30 13.41 0.51
N VAL A 23 -10.52 12.93 1.48
CA VAL A 23 -9.32 13.59 1.97
C VAL A 23 -8.14 13.14 1.12
N THR A 24 -7.80 13.96 0.13
CA THR A 24 -6.69 13.78 -0.84
C THR A 24 -5.74 14.98 -0.83
N SER A 25 -5.72 15.69 0.30
CA SER A 25 -4.92 16.88 0.56
C SER A 25 -3.46 16.53 0.87
N TRP A 26 -2.69 17.48 1.40
CA TRP A 26 -1.34 17.22 1.89
C TRP A 26 -1.37 16.33 3.15
N ASP A 27 -0.49 15.33 3.25
CA ASP A 27 -0.52 14.29 4.31
C ASP A 27 -0.73 14.81 5.74
N PRO A 28 -0.07 15.90 6.21
CA PRO A 28 -0.26 16.41 7.57
C PRO A 28 -1.67 16.94 7.87
N THR A 29 -2.48 17.27 6.86
CA THR A 29 -3.85 17.74 7.05
C THR A 29 -4.87 16.60 7.09
N HIS A 30 -4.44 15.35 6.86
CA HIS A 30 -5.35 14.19 6.81
C HIS A 30 -6.08 13.98 8.13
N GLU A 31 -5.37 14.08 9.25
CA GLU A 31 -5.95 13.88 10.58
C GLU A 31 -7.05 14.90 10.87
N GLU A 32 -6.76 16.18 10.64
CA GLU A 32 -7.68 17.28 10.90
C GLU A 32 -8.99 17.12 10.12
N TYR A 33 -8.90 16.89 8.81
CA TYR A 33 -10.10 16.77 7.97
C TYR A 33 -10.85 15.47 8.20
N THR A 34 -10.17 14.38 8.54
CA THR A 34 -10.82 13.11 8.90
C THR A 34 -11.62 13.27 10.20
N LEU A 35 -11.04 13.91 11.23
CA LEU A 35 -11.73 14.20 12.48
C LEU A 35 -12.94 15.13 12.27
N ALA A 36 -12.79 16.15 11.41
CA ALA A 36 -13.88 17.06 11.07
C ALA A 36 -15.03 16.34 10.33
N ALA A 37 -14.72 15.43 9.40
CA ALA A 37 -15.73 14.63 8.71
C ALA A 37 -16.49 13.69 9.67
N ILE A 38 -15.76 13.04 10.61
CA ILE A 38 -16.38 12.23 11.67
C ILE A 38 -17.30 13.09 12.54
N ALA A 39 -16.86 14.27 12.96
CA ALA A 39 -17.64 15.18 13.79
C ALA A 39 -18.91 15.67 13.08
N ALA A 40 -18.85 15.86 11.75
CA ALA A 40 -20.00 16.17 10.90
C ALA A 40 -20.91 14.95 10.62
N GLY A 41 -20.51 13.75 11.04
CA GLY A 41 -21.24 12.52 10.76
C GLY A 41 -21.22 12.14 9.27
N LYS A 42 -20.17 12.52 8.53
CA LYS A 42 -20.05 12.19 7.10
C LYS A 42 -19.06 11.03 6.91
N PRO A 43 -19.39 10.02 6.08
CA PRO A 43 -18.41 9.06 5.62
C PRO A 43 -17.22 9.78 4.98
N VAL A 44 -16.02 9.26 5.24
CA VAL A 44 -14.76 9.82 4.77
C VAL A 44 -13.87 8.73 4.21
N PHE A 45 -13.46 8.93 2.96
CA PHE A 45 -12.33 8.22 2.36
C PHE A 45 -11.09 9.09 2.54
N CYS A 46 -10.08 8.58 3.25
CA CYS A 46 -8.84 9.28 3.51
C CYS A 46 -7.69 8.56 2.81
N GLU A 47 -6.99 9.25 1.92
CA GLU A 47 -5.78 8.70 1.33
C GLU A 47 -4.72 8.38 2.39
N LYS A 48 -3.82 7.45 2.08
CA LYS A 48 -2.71 7.16 2.99
C LYS A 48 -1.76 8.38 3.05
N PRO A 49 -1.15 8.68 4.20
CA PRO A 49 -1.37 8.05 5.52
C PRO A 49 -2.63 8.59 6.21
N LEU A 50 -3.25 7.80 7.10
CA LEU A 50 -4.41 8.26 7.88
C LEU A 50 -4.05 9.46 8.79
N ALA A 51 -2.85 9.44 9.37
CA ALA A 51 -2.24 10.52 10.14
C ALA A 51 -0.72 10.37 10.14
N MET A 52 -0.01 11.43 10.52
CA MET A 52 1.47 11.43 10.58
C MET A 52 2.05 10.69 11.80
N SER A 53 1.22 10.31 12.78
CA SER A 53 1.65 9.55 13.95
C SER A 53 0.61 8.52 14.40
N ALA A 54 1.08 7.53 15.17
CA ALA A 54 0.20 6.52 15.77
C ALA A 54 -0.81 7.15 16.74
N GLU A 55 -0.44 8.19 17.48
CA GLU A 55 -1.35 8.94 18.34
C GLU A 55 -2.43 9.67 17.53
N GLY A 56 -2.09 10.21 16.36
CA GLY A 56 -3.06 10.79 15.43
C GLY A 56 -4.06 9.77 14.92
N CYS A 57 -3.56 8.61 14.46
CA CYS A 57 -4.42 7.48 14.09
C CYS A 57 -5.32 7.05 15.26
N ARG A 58 -4.79 7.01 16.50
CA ARG A 58 -5.57 6.67 17.69
C ARG A 58 -6.70 7.67 17.94
N ARG A 59 -6.45 8.98 17.83
CA ARG A 59 -7.49 10.02 17.98
C ARG A 59 -8.63 9.83 16.99
N ILE A 60 -8.32 9.48 15.74
CA ILE A 60 -9.33 9.20 14.71
C ILE A 60 -10.16 7.96 15.09
N VAL A 61 -9.50 6.88 15.50
CA VAL A 61 -10.17 5.65 15.95
C VAL A 61 -11.11 5.95 17.12
N ASP A 62 -10.65 6.67 18.13
CA ASP A 62 -11.44 7.00 19.31
C ASP A 62 -12.66 7.89 18.95
N ALA A 63 -12.49 8.81 17.99
CA ALA A 63 -13.57 9.65 17.48
C ALA A 63 -14.62 8.84 16.70
N GLU A 64 -14.19 7.93 15.81
CA GLU A 64 -15.09 7.05 15.05
C GLU A 64 -15.86 6.09 15.98
N MET A 65 -15.17 5.50 16.97
CA MET A 65 -15.80 4.67 17.98
C MET A 65 -16.86 5.45 18.77
N LYS A 66 -16.56 6.69 19.15
CA LYS A 66 -17.53 7.58 19.83
C LYS A 66 -18.73 7.94 18.95
N ALA A 67 -18.55 8.05 17.63
CA ALA A 67 -19.64 8.26 16.69
C ALA A 67 -20.56 7.03 16.54
N GLY A 68 -20.13 5.85 16.99
CA GLY A 68 -20.96 4.65 17.08
C GLY A 68 -21.22 3.94 15.74
N ARG A 69 -20.53 4.34 14.66
CA ARG A 69 -20.60 3.69 13.35
C ARG A 69 -19.31 3.88 12.57
N ARG A 70 -19.03 2.97 11.64
CA ARG A 70 -17.88 3.07 10.73
C ARG A 70 -18.12 4.18 9.70
N LEU A 71 -17.22 5.13 9.66
CA LEU A 71 -17.21 6.31 8.79
C LEU A 71 -15.95 6.39 7.94
N VAL A 72 -14.84 5.79 8.38
CA VAL A 72 -13.53 5.98 7.79
C VAL A 72 -13.16 4.76 6.94
N GLN A 73 -12.77 5.05 5.69
CA GLN A 73 -12.04 4.14 4.83
C GLN A 73 -10.68 4.76 4.51
N VAL A 74 -9.60 3.99 4.69
CA VAL A 74 -8.25 4.43 4.32
C VAL A 74 -7.92 3.93 2.92
N GLY A 75 -7.24 4.74 2.12
CA GLY A 75 -6.86 4.49 0.73
C GLY A 75 -5.78 3.42 0.51
N PHE A 76 -5.77 2.34 1.29
CA PHE A 76 -4.98 1.16 0.95
C PHE A 76 -5.72 0.34 -0.10
N MET A 77 -5.32 0.53 -1.36
CA MET A 77 -6.00 -0.03 -2.52
C MET A 77 -5.66 -1.51 -2.82
N ARG A 78 -4.52 -2.02 -2.33
CA ARG A 78 -4.05 -3.37 -2.67
C ARG A 78 -4.98 -4.52 -2.24
N PRO A 79 -5.69 -4.46 -1.10
CA PRO A 79 -6.72 -5.45 -0.77
C PRO A 79 -7.89 -5.53 -1.77
N TYR A 80 -7.99 -4.59 -2.72
CA TYR A 80 -9.00 -4.58 -3.80
C TYR A 80 -8.44 -5.04 -5.16
N ASP A 81 -7.13 -5.29 -5.26
CA ASP A 81 -6.52 -5.84 -6.47
C ASP A 81 -6.92 -7.32 -6.65
N GLU A 82 -7.25 -7.71 -7.88
CA GLU A 82 -7.72 -9.07 -8.19
C GLU A 82 -6.68 -10.14 -7.88
N GLY A 83 -5.39 -9.83 -8.09
CA GLY A 83 -4.28 -10.73 -7.77
C GLY A 83 -4.18 -10.99 -6.27
N TYR A 84 -4.25 -9.93 -5.45
CA TYR A 84 -4.26 -10.05 -3.98
C TYR A 84 -5.52 -10.73 -3.45
N LEU A 85 -6.69 -10.48 -4.04
CA LEU A 85 -7.93 -11.18 -3.69
C LEU A 85 -7.84 -12.69 -4.00
N ALA A 86 -7.30 -13.05 -5.16
CA ALA A 86 -7.05 -14.45 -5.52
C ALA A 86 -6.04 -15.11 -4.57
N LEU A 87 -4.95 -14.41 -4.23
CA LEU A 87 -3.95 -14.90 -3.28
C LEU A 87 -4.54 -15.08 -1.88
N LYS A 88 -5.38 -14.14 -1.41
CA LYS A 88 -6.10 -14.23 -0.14
C LYS A 88 -7.00 -15.45 -0.10
N LYS A 89 -7.73 -15.71 -1.19
CA LYS A 89 -8.61 -16.88 -1.30
C LYS A 89 -7.83 -18.20 -1.17
N VAL A 90 -6.70 -18.34 -1.85
CA VAL A 90 -5.83 -19.54 -1.75
C VAL A 90 -5.38 -19.79 -0.31
N ILE A 91 -5.06 -18.71 0.43
CA ILE A 91 -4.67 -18.80 1.85
C ILE A 91 -5.87 -19.18 2.73
N ASP A 92 -7.01 -18.51 2.56
CA ASP A 92 -8.20 -18.72 3.39
C ASP A 92 -8.85 -20.08 3.18
N ASP A 93 -8.80 -20.62 1.96
CA ASP A 93 -9.30 -21.95 1.63
C ASP A 93 -8.36 -23.06 2.16
N GLY A 94 -7.13 -22.71 2.56
CA GLY A 94 -6.14 -23.65 3.10
C GLY A 94 -5.42 -24.47 2.03
N ASP A 95 -5.48 -24.08 0.76
CA ASP A 95 -4.95 -24.81 -0.39
C ASP A 95 -3.42 -25.06 -0.29
N ILE A 96 -2.71 -24.21 0.44
CA ILE A 96 -1.25 -24.30 0.67
C ILE A 96 -0.89 -24.65 2.13
N GLY A 97 -1.87 -24.98 2.98
CA GLY A 97 -1.66 -25.15 4.43
C GLY A 97 -1.35 -23.82 5.15
N ALA A 98 -0.83 -23.88 6.37
CA ALA A 98 -0.52 -22.66 7.13
C ALA A 98 0.62 -21.85 6.47
N PRO A 99 0.50 -20.51 6.31
CA PRO A 99 1.58 -19.68 5.81
C PRO A 99 2.79 -19.64 6.75
N LEU A 100 3.97 -20.03 6.25
CA LEU A 100 5.22 -20.10 7.01
C LEU A 100 6.15 -18.92 6.69
N MET A 101 6.26 -18.58 5.40
CA MET A 101 7.15 -17.51 4.93
C MET A 101 6.56 -16.73 3.77
N LEU A 102 6.84 -15.43 3.70
CA LEU A 102 6.54 -14.59 2.55
C LEU A 102 7.82 -13.98 1.98
N ARG A 103 7.90 -13.93 0.65
CA ARG A 103 8.97 -13.25 -0.07
C ARG A 103 8.34 -12.27 -1.03
N CYS A 104 8.56 -10.99 -0.76
CA CYS A 104 7.94 -9.91 -1.53
C CYS A 104 9.00 -8.98 -2.10
N ALA A 105 8.64 -8.29 -3.17
CA ALA A 105 9.42 -7.18 -3.68
C ALA A 105 8.51 -6.02 -4.06
N HIS A 106 8.92 -4.81 -3.68
CA HIS A 106 8.37 -3.56 -4.15
C HIS A 106 9.47 -2.84 -4.91
N ARG A 107 9.38 -2.87 -6.24
CA ARG A 107 10.39 -2.24 -7.10
C ARG A 107 9.78 -1.11 -7.90
N ASN A 108 10.55 -0.04 -8.03
CA ASN A 108 10.17 1.13 -8.80
C ASN A 108 11.32 1.55 -9.71
N GLN A 109 10.99 2.09 -10.88
CA GLN A 109 11.97 2.36 -11.93
C GLN A 109 13.02 3.37 -11.47
N SER A 110 12.56 4.49 -10.90
CA SER A 110 13.39 5.57 -10.38
C SER A 110 12.59 6.49 -9.47
N VAL A 111 13.23 7.11 -8.49
CA VAL A 111 12.65 8.17 -7.65
C VAL A 111 13.37 9.50 -7.83
N GLY A 112 12.66 10.60 -7.53
CA GLY A 112 13.24 11.95 -7.55
C GLY A 112 14.16 12.21 -6.35
N GLU A 113 14.97 13.27 -6.44
CA GLU A 113 15.93 13.65 -5.38
C GLU A 113 15.31 13.99 -4.02
N ASN A 114 14.02 14.32 -3.98
CA ASN A 114 13.27 14.58 -2.76
C ASN A 114 12.89 13.30 -2.01
N TYR A 115 13.09 12.12 -2.60
CA TYR A 115 12.81 10.85 -1.95
C TYR A 115 13.94 10.45 -1.00
N THR A 116 13.65 10.29 0.29
CA THR A 116 14.67 9.99 1.31
C THR A 116 14.61 8.53 1.79
N THR A 117 15.63 8.12 2.55
CA THR A 117 15.76 6.73 3.04
C THR A 117 14.53 6.23 3.81
N ASP A 118 13.88 7.09 4.60
CA ASP A 118 12.68 6.78 5.36
C ASP A 118 11.42 6.65 4.49
N MET A 119 11.37 7.34 3.35
CA MET A 119 10.26 7.24 2.39
C MET A 119 10.15 5.85 1.75
N ALA A 120 11.24 5.07 1.73
CA ALA A 120 11.21 3.63 1.42
C ALA A 120 10.21 2.88 2.29
N ILE A 121 10.02 3.34 3.53
CA ILE A 121 9.04 2.79 4.46
C ILE A 121 7.71 3.52 4.36
N THR A 122 7.72 4.84 4.58
CA THR A 122 6.49 5.64 4.78
C THR A 122 5.67 5.85 3.50
N ASN A 123 6.31 5.83 2.33
CA ASN A 123 5.65 6.05 1.04
C ASN A 123 5.59 4.81 0.15
N THR A 124 6.46 3.81 0.38
CA THR A 124 6.60 2.63 -0.48
C THR A 124 6.18 1.36 0.26
N LEU A 125 6.94 0.92 1.27
CA LEU A 125 6.64 -0.32 2.02
C LEU A 125 5.32 -0.27 2.80
N ILE A 126 4.78 0.93 3.05
CA ILE A 126 3.50 1.10 3.76
C ILE A 126 2.35 0.32 3.10
N HIS A 127 2.41 0.09 1.79
CA HIS A 127 1.44 -0.74 1.09
C HIS A 127 1.57 -2.22 1.45
N GLU A 128 2.80 -2.75 1.56
CA GLU A 128 3.06 -4.10 2.05
C GLU A 128 2.71 -4.26 3.53
N LEU A 129 2.95 -3.23 4.37
CA LEU A 129 2.57 -3.26 5.78
C LEU A 129 1.05 -3.41 6.00
N ASP A 130 0.23 -2.83 5.12
CA ASP A 130 -1.22 -3.02 5.17
C ASP A 130 -1.62 -4.39 4.59
N VAL A 131 -1.26 -4.63 3.32
CA VAL A 131 -1.81 -5.79 2.58
C VAL A 131 -1.31 -7.11 3.16
N LEU A 132 -0.07 -7.22 3.65
CA LEU A 132 0.43 -8.50 4.17
C LEU A 132 -0.17 -8.85 5.53
N ARG A 133 -0.46 -7.83 6.36
CA ARG A 133 -1.20 -8.00 7.62
C ARG A 133 -2.63 -8.49 7.35
N TRP A 134 -3.30 -7.86 6.38
CA TRP A 134 -4.63 -8.31 5.91
C TRP A 134 -4.58 -9.73 5.33
N LEU A 135 -3.58 -10.00 4.48
CA LEU A 135 -3.40 -11.27 3.77
C LEU A 135 -3.28 -12.45 4.73
N LEU A 136 -2.50 -12.30 5.80
CA LEU A 136 -2.24 -13.35 6.78
C LEU A 136 -3.22 -13.40 7.94
N ASN A 137 -4.09 -12.38 8.07
CA ASN A 137 -4.95 -12.17 9.23
C ASN A 137 -4.15 -12.36 10.54
N ASP A 138 -3.01 -11.68 10.62
CA ASP A 138 -2.07 -11.76 11.74
C ASP A 138 -1.38 -10.41 11.95
N ASP A 139 -0.90 -10.16 13.16
CA ASP A 139 -0.22 -8.91 13.50
C ASP A 139 1.29 -9.07 13.49
N TYR A 140 2.00 -7.97 13.19
CA TYR A 140 3.45 -7.91 13.32
C TYR A 140 3.91 -7.92 14.80
N ARG A 141 5.02 -8.59 15.05
CA ARG A 141 5.70 -8.68 16.35
C ARG A 141 7.06 -7.97 16.35
N SER A 142 7.85 -8.17 15.31
CA SER A 142 9.19 -7.60 15.19
C SER A 142 9.50 -7.20 13.75
N VAL A 143 10.46 -6.29 13.59
CA VAL A 143 10.96 -5.82 12.29
C VAL A 143 12.47 -5.63 12.34
N GLN A 144 13.16 -5.93 11.24
CA GLN A 144 14.58 -5.64 11.03
C GLN A 144 14.79 -5.04 9.64
N VAL A 145 15.53 -3.95 9.55
CA VAL A 145 15.96 -3.34 8.28
C VAL A 145 17.43 -3.65 8.03
N ARG A 146 17.74 -4.15 6.84
CA ARG A 146 19.10 -4.40 6.37
C ARG A 146 19.34 -3.63 5.08
N PHE A 147 20.55 -3.11 4.91
CA PHE A 147 20.97 -2.38 3.72
C PHE A 147 21.98 -3.21 2.94
N PRO A 148 21.61 -3.76 1.77
CA PRO A 148 22.56 -4.37 0.84
C PRO A 148 23.55 -3.35 0.27
N ARG A 149 24.43 -3.81 -0.64
CA ARG A 149 25.27 -2.91 -1.44
C ARG A 149 24.39 -1.91 -2.17
N SER A 150 24.69 -0.63 -2.01
CA SER A 150 23.92 0.43 -2.67
C SER A 150 24.04 0.38 -4.19
N THR A 151 22.92 0.61 -4.88
CA THR A 151 22.89 0.78 -6.34
C THR A 151 23.70 2.01 -6.76
N SER A 152 24.27 2.01 -7.96
CA SER A 152 24.89 3.20 -8.56
C SER A 152 23.88 4.26 -9.00
N HIS A 153 22.58 3.92 -9.01
CA HIS A 153 21.50 4.81 -9.45
C HIS A 153 20.84 5.61 -8.32
N THR A 154 21.28 5.45 -7.06
CA THR A 154 20.75 6.22 -5.93
C THR A 154 21.48 7.55 -5.74
N HIS A 155 20.83 8.50 -5.07
CA HIS A 155 21.46 9.75 -4.63
C HIS A 155 21.90 9.67 -3.16
N ALA A 156 22.73 10.62 -2.72
CA ALA A 156 23.42 10.57 -1.42
C ALA A 156 22.50 10.56 -0.17
N ARG A 157 21.21 10.92 -0.31
CA ARG A 157 20.23 10.95 0.80
C ARG A 157 19.43 9.64 0.93
N LEU A 158 19.62 8.70 0.01
CA LEU A 158 18.83 7.48 -0.11
C LEU A 158 19.73 6.23 -0.07
N LYS A 159 19.52 5.39 0.95
CA LYS A 159 20.05 4.02 1.00
C LYS A 159 19.11 3.08 0.24
N ASP A 160 19.54 2.62 -0.92
CA ASP A 160 18.74 1.80 -1.84
C ASP A 160 19.64 0.73 -2.49
N PRO A 161 19.24 -0.56 -2.53
CA PRO A 161 17.98 -1.13 -2.02
C PRO A 161 17.96 -1.34 -0.49
N GLN A 162 16.84 -1.83 0.03
CA GLN A 162 16.64 -2.24 1.41
C GLN A 162 16.00 -3.63 1.47
N ILE A 163 16.31 -4.41 2.49
CA ILE A 163 15.55 -5.62 2.87
C ILE A 163 14.91 -5.34 4.21
N VAL A 164 13.59 -5.48 4.29
CA VAL A 164 12.83 -5.35 5.53
C VAL A 164 12.21 -6.69 5.88
N SER A 165 12.65 -7.24 7.02
CA SER A 165 12.25 -8.54 7.53
C SER A 165 11.27 -8.36 8.69
N PHE A 166 10.17 -9.10 8.73
CA PHE A 166 9.17 -9.10 9.80
C PHE A 166 8.95 -10.50 10.37
N GLU A 167 8.61 -10.57 11.66
CA GLU A 167 8.01 -11.76 12.30
C GLU A 167 6.58 -11.39 12.72
N THR A 168 5.60 -12.25 12.40
CA THR A 168 4.21 -12.08 12.87
C THR A 168 3.98 -12.79 14.21
N LYS A 169 2.84 -12.55 14.88
CA LYS A 169 2.52 -13.20 16.16
C LYS A 169 2.34 -14.72 16.05
N LYS A 170 1.89 -15.24 14.90
CA LYS A 170 1.82 -16.69 14.63
C LYS A 170 3.18 -17.28 14.21
N GLY A 171 4.23 -16.46 14.07
CA GLY A 171 5.59 -16.90 13.75
C GLY A 171 5.90 -16.96 12.25
N THR A 172 5.03 -16.42 11.38
CA THR A 172 5.32 -16.29 9.95
C THR A 172 6.44 -15.28 9.75
N LEU A 173 7.43 -15.63 8.91
CA LEU A 173 8.53 -14.73 8.54
C LEU A 173 8.28 -14.07 7.19
N ILE A 174 8.52 -12.77 7.09
CA ILE A 174 8.27 -12.01 5.86
C ILE A 174 9.54 -11.27 5.50
N ASP A 175 10.06 -11.48 4.29
CA ASP A 175 11.13 -10.66 3.71
C ASP A 175 10.57 -9.82 2.57
N VAL A 176 10.73 -8.51 2.66
CA VAL A 176 10.36 -7.57 1.59
C VAL A 176 11.61 -6.86 1.07
N GLU A 177 11.89 -7.05 -0.22
CA GLU A 177 12.84 -6.24 -0.97
C GLU A 177 12.19 -4.91 -1.35
N VAL A 178 12.83 -3.79 -1.02
CA VAL A 178 12.45 -2.47 -1.50
C VAL A 178 13.59 -1.95 -2.37
N PHE A 179 13.33 -1.79 -3.67
CA PHE A 179 14.32 -1.28 -4.62
C PHE A 179 13.70 -0.22 -5.54
N VAL A 180 13.91 1.05 -5.18
CA VAL A 180 13.17 2.17 -5.79
C VAL A 180 13.87 2.83 -6.98
N ASN A 181 15.06 2.35 -7.34
CA ASN A 181 15.79 2.71 -8.56
C ASN A 181 16.23 1.46 -9.35
N CYS A 182 15.31 0.50 -9.57
CA CYS A 182 15.63 -0.76 -10.24
C CYS A 182 15.84 -0.63 -11.77
N GLN A 183 15.55 0.54 -12.35
CA GLN A 183 15.72 0.91 -13.76
C GLN A 183 14.79 0.21 -14.76
N TYR A 184 14.41 -1.04 -14.51
CA TYR A 184 13.69 -1.86 -15.49
C TYR A 184 12.17 -1.62 -15.50
N GLY A 185 11.58 -1.14 -14.41
CA GLY A 185 10.13 -0.89 -14.34
C GLY A 185 9.59 -0.74 -12.93
N TYR A 186 8.26 -0.77 -12.82
CA TYR A 186 7.50 -0.88 -11.59
C TYR A 186 7.01 -2.33 -11.47
N ASP A 187 7.36 -2.98 -10.37
CA ASP A 187 7.22 -4.43 -10.23
C ASP A 187 6.93 -4.81 -8.78
N ILE A 188 5.76 -5.40 -8.57
CA ILE A 188 5.26 -5.86 -7.27
C ILE A 188 5.19 -7.39 -7.31
N GLN A 189 5.92 -8.02 -6.40
CA GLN A 189 6.00 -9.47 -6.28
C GLN A 189 5.61 -9.89 -4.87
N CYS A 190 4.88 -11.00 -4.75
CA CYS A 190 4.54 -11.61 -3.47
C CYS A 190 4.43 -13.13 -3.64
N GLU A 191 5.31 -13.87 -2.97
CA GLU A 191 5.27 -15.33 -2.84
C GLU A 191 4.91 -15.68 -1.39
N VAL A 192 3.97 -16.61 -1.23
CA VAL A 192 3.55 -17.16 0.06
C VAL A 192 3.91 -18.64 0.07
N VAL A 193 4.80 -19.03 0.99
CA VAL A 193 5.21 -20.42 1.21
C VAL A 193 4.41 -20.96 2.39
N GLY A 194 3.53 -21.92 2.12
CA GLY A 194 2.77 -22.64 3.14
C GLY A 194 3.35 -24.03 3.43
N GLU A 195 2.70 -24.77 4.32
CA GLU A 195 3.11 -26.12 4.72
C GLU A 195 3.08 -27.14 3.57
N THR A 196 2.13 -27.01 2.64
CA THR A 196 1.87 -28.01 1.59
C THR A 196 1.94 -27.44 0.17
N GLY A 197 2.19 -26.15 0.02
CA GLY A 197 2.23 -25.50 -1.28
C GLY A 197 2.83 -24.10 -1.28
N ILE A 198 2.92 -23.51 -2.47
CA ILE A 198 3.40 -22.14 -2.68
C ILE A 198 2.41 -21.43 -3.59
N ALA A 199 2.01 -20.21 -3.22
CA ALA A 199 1.17 -19.34 -4.02
C ALA A 199 1.93 -18.05 -4.36
N ARG A 200 1.68 -17.47 -5.54
CA ARG A 200 2.33 -16.24 -5.99
C ARG A 200 1.31 -15.28 -6.55
N LEU A 201 1.53 -14.00 -6.29
CA LEU A 201 0.84 -12.92 -6.99
C LEU A 201 1.12 -13.04 -8.50
N PRO A 202 0.10 -12.95 -9.37
CA PRO A 202 0.31 -13.04 -10.80
C PRO A 202 1.02 -11.80 -11.35
N GLU A 203 1.68 -11.95 -12.50
CA GLU A 203 2.11 -10.82 -13.31
C GLU A 203 0.88 -10.06 -13.84
N PRO A 204 0.93 -8.71 -13.96
CA PRO A 204 -0.11 -7.95 -14.63
C PRO A 204 -0.39 -8.47 -16.04
N SER A 205 -1.65 -8.44 -16.46
CA SER A 205 -2.02 -8.89 -17.81
C SER A 205 -1.38 -7.98 -18.85
N ALA A 206 -0.68 -8.58 -19.80
CA ALA A 206 0.04 -7.84 -20.83
C ALA A 206 0.11 -8.62 -22.15
N VAL A 207 0.08 -7.87 -23.27
CA VAL A 207 0.18 -8.43 -24.61
C VAL A 207 1.58 -9.04 -24.81
N GLN A 208 1.63 -10.33 -25.13
CA GLN A 208 2.85 -10.97 -25.57
C GLN A 208 3.21 -10.49 -26.99
N MET A 209 4.44 -10.00 -27.15
CA MET A 209 4.96 -9.51 -28.42
C MET A 209 5.94 -10.51 -29.01
N ARG A 210 5.72 -10.89 -30.27
CA ARG A 210 6.71 -11.63 -31.08
C ARG A 210 7.21 -10.72 -32.19
N LYS A 211 8.45 -10.24 -32.07
CA LYS A 211 9.07 -9.35 -33.06
C LYS A 211 10.58 -9.59 -33.12
N ALA A 212 11.16 -9.57 -34.31
CA ALA A 212 12.60 -9.72 -34.52
C ALA A 212 13.22 -10.94 -33.78
N ALA A 213 12.59 -12.11 -33.91
CA ALA A 213 12.98 -13.36 -33.23
C ALA A 213 13.04 -13.30 -31.69
N ASN A 214 12.38 -12.33 -31.07
CA ASN A 214 12.22 -12.22 -29.62
C ASN A 214 10.76 -12.43 -29.21
N LEU A 215 10.56 -13.06 -28.05
CA LEU A 215 9.30 -13.10 -27.31
C LEU A 215 9.46 -12.23 -26.07
N SER A 216 8.58 -11.25 -25.89
CA SER A 216 8.62 -10.34 -24.74
C SER A 216 7.22 -9.96 -24.25
N THR A 217 7.18 -9.50 -23.01
CA THR A 217 6.00 -8.88 -22.39
C THR A 217 6.45 -7.55 -21.81
N ALA A 218 5.65 -6.50 -21.97
CA ALA A 218 5.98 -5.19 -21.42
C ALA A 218 5.83 -5.20 -19.89
N ILE A 219 6.77 -4.55 -19.20
CA ILE A 219 6.69 -4.27 -17.77
C ILE A 219 6.19 -2.83 -17.61
N LEU A 220 5.30 -2.60 -16.65
CA LEU A 220 4.81 -1.26 -16.33
C LEU A 220 5.98 -0.39 -15.85
N THR A 221 5.94 0.91 -16.15
CA THR A 221 6.95 1.87 -15.66
C THR A 221 6.42 2.74 -14.53
N ASP A 222 5.11 2.70 -14.29
CA ASP A 222 4.45 3.37 -13.19
C ASP A 222 3.37 2.49 -12.54
N TRP A 223 2.94 2.89 -11.34
CA TRP A 223 1.86 2.24 -10.59
C TRP A 223 0.46 2.61 -11.12
N LYS A 224 0.34 3.63 -11.96
CA LYS A 224 -0.98 4.07 -12.46
C LYS A 224 -1.55 3.02 -13.41
N GLY A 225 -0.70 2.46 -14.27
CA GLY A 225 -1.07 1.41 -15.20
C GLY A 225 -1.63 0.15 -14.54
N SER A 226 -1.23 -0.17 -13.29
CA SER A 226 -1.75 -1.36 -12.60
C SER A 226 -3.18 -1.16 -12.07
N LEU A 227 -3.62 0.07 -11.80
CA LEU A 227 -4.97 0.34 -11.28
C LEU A 227 -6.06 0.37 -12.37
N TYR A 228 -5.69 0.67 -13.61
CA TYR A 228 -6.65 0.74 -14.72
C TYR A 228 -7.02 -0.62 -15.31
N GLN A 229 -6.34 -1.71 -14.90
CA GLN A 229 -6.67 -3.06 -15.37
C GLN A 229 -7.83 -3.70 -14.59
N SER A 230 -8.26 -3.08 -13.48
CA SER A 230 -9.26 -3.61 -12.55
C SER A 230 -10.66 -2.98 -12.71
N VAL A 231 -10.90 -2.21 -13.79
CA VAL A 231 -12.17 -1.54 -14.12
C VAL A 231 -12.66 -1.89 -15.51
#